data_AF-A0A2V7BPS0-F1
#
_entry.id   AF-A0A2V7BPS0-F1
#
_cell.length_a   1.000
_cell.length_b   1.000
_cell.length_c   1.000
_cell.angle_alpha   90.00
_cell.angle_beta   90.00
_cell.angle_gamma   90.00
#
_symmetry.space_group_name_H-M   'P 1'
#
loop_
_entity.id
_entity.type
_entity.pdbx_description
1 polymer ?
#
loop_
_entity_poly.entity_id
_entity_poly.type
_entity_poly.pdbx_seq_one_letter_code
_entity_poly.pdbx_strand_id
1 'polypeptide(L)'
;MRRALVPAVALALPLTWIAIDPPGHPAAQGPITISVIDVSGDLSSTRVIIENYAKAHPQKVKAVNVQRAPAPELPAKIKAQQDAGRVDVNLLLVGQDAGSVLAHNGQLIRLFPQHDTLFPRDELTDAGKVLQAEGEGFLLPSVVSNGGPVFIYNPARVKQPPRTADEFKAWVKANPGKFMYARPANSGPGRSIICGLPHVLGDKNPRDPVAGWDKTWAFLKEVGEYVEYYPTGTAVTLKEFAEGTRWIIAGIMEWDMKPRAEGTIPPDSKIFILPNTAFVIDGHYWAIPKGVPAAEQEVILDLMKFMRRPEQQVLTWKAFIGPSIKAATLDRAPADIQTLVREHWRPEYTDMEKKYRIVAQLPVKDLIAAMDRWDKEVGAQRIKKF
;
A
#
# COMPACT_ATOMS: atom_id res chain seq x y z
N MET A 1 64.88 59.38 55.43
CA MET A 1 64.46 58.24 54.58
C MET A 1 63.18 57.65 55.17
N ARG A 2 62.02 57.99 54.61
CA ARG A 2 60.69 57.52 55.06
C ARG A 2 60.29 56.30 54.21
N ARG A 3 59.88 55.19 54.83
CA ARG A 3 59.19 54.07 54.17
C ARG A 3 57.73 54.09 54.60
N ALA A 4 56.82 54.22 53.63
CA ALA A 4 55.38 54.26 53.81
C ALA A 4 54.78 52.85 53.86
N LEU A 5 53.83 52.63 54.77
CA LEU A 5 52.91 51.49 54.77
C LEU A 5 51.80 51.74 53.75
N VAL A 6 51.44 50.72 52.98
CA VAL A 6 50.25 50.69 52.10
C VAL A 6 49.23 49.75 52.75
N PRO A 7 47.94 50.14 52.91
CA PRO A 7 46.90 49.24 53.38
C PRO A 7 46.30 48.45 52.21
N ALA A 8 46.03 47.17 52.43
CA ALA A 8 45.33 46.30 51.48
C ALA A 8 43.81 46.56 51.54
N VAL A 9 43.22 46.87 50.38
CA VAL A 9 41.76 46.99 50.19
C VAL A 9 41.22 45.62 49.79
N ALA A 10 40.33 45.05 50.60
CA ALA A 10 39.58 43.85 50.25
C ALA A 10 38.38 44.23 49.37
N LEU A 11 38.37 43.76 48.11
CA LEU A 11 37.19 43.83 47.23
C LEU A 11 36.24 42.67 47.55
N ALA A 12 35.02 43.00 47.98
CA ALA A 12 33.90 42.05 48.03
C ALA A 12 33.23 42.00 46.66
N LEU A 13 33.23 40.83 46.01
CA LEU A 13 32.47 40.55 44.80
C LEU A 13 31.07 40.03 45.19
N PRO A 14 29.96 40.54 44.60
CA PRO A 14 28.64 39.99 44.83
C PRO A 14 28.48 38.66 44.08
N LEU A 15 28.11 37.60 44.80
CA LEU A 15 27.66 36.34 44.22
C LEU A 15 26.26 36.55 43.59
N THR A 16 26.20 36.67 42.28
CA THR A 16 24.96 36.53 41.52
C THR A 16 24.63 35.04 41.38
N TRP A 17 23.52 34.64 41.99
CA TRP A 17 22.93 33.31 41.77
C TRP A 17 22.37 33.28 40.35
N ILE A 18 22.99 32.51 39.46
CA ILE A 18 22.40 32.13 38.19
C ILE A 18 21.37 31.04 38.50
N ALA A 19 20.09 31.40 38.48
CA ALA A 19 19.02 30.42 38.45
C ALA A 19 19.14 29.64 37.13
N ILE A 20 19.52 28.36 37.23
CA ILE A 20 19.45 27.43 36.11
C ILE A 20 17.96 27.07 36.00
N ASP A 21 17.30 27.59 34.96
CA ASP A 21 15.95 27.14 34.62
C ASP A 21 15.97 25.62 34.42
N PRO A 22 14.99 24.87 34.96
CA PRO A 22 14.87 23.45 34.67
C PRO A 22 14.74 23.25 33.15
N PRO A 23 15.20 22.10 32.60
CA PRO A 23 15.12 21.85 31.16
C PRO A 23 13.69 22.06 30.70
N GLY A 24 13.49 23.13 29.92
CA GLY A 24 12.19 23.57 29.46
C GLY A 24 11.52 22.43 28.72
N HIS A 25 10.21 22.28 28.97
CA HIS A 25 9.35 21.54 28.04
C HIS A 25 9.64 22.06 26.63
N PRO A 26 9.75 21.18 25.60
CA PRO A 26 9.99 21.63 24.25
C PRO A 26 8.97 22.72 23.90
N ALA A 27 9.46 23.85 23.40
CA ALA A 27 8.65 24.99 23.00
C ALA A 27 7.46 24.48 22.18
N ALA A 28 6.24 24.93 22.51
CA ALA A 28 5.01 24.50 21.85
C ALA A 28 5.19 24.63 20.33
N GLN A 29 5.38 23.50 19.66
CA GLN A 29 5.68 23.49 18.24
C GLN A 29 4.43 23.94 17.51
N GLY A 30 4.57 24.99 16.70
CA GLY A 30 3.45 25.50 15.90
C GLY A 30 2.88 24.42 14.96
N PRO A 31 1.66 24.60 14.44
CA PRO A 31 1.03 23.63 13.56
C PRO A 31 1.92 23.21 12.38
N ILE A 32 1.98 21.91 12.10
CA ILE A 32 2.81 21.34 11.03
C ILE A 32 2.03 21.28 9.71
N THR A 33 2.76 21.11 8.60
CA THR A 33 2.15 20.68 7.34
C THR A 33 2.20 19.17 7.27
N ILE A 34 1.05 18.51 7.10
CA ILE A 34 1.02 17.08 6.77
C ILE A 34 1.39 16.96 5.29
N SER A 35 2.57 16.41 4.98
CA SER A 35 3.07 16.23 3.63
C SER A 35 3.05 14.75 3.28
N VAL A 36 2.06 14.37 2.48
CA VAL A 36 1.76 12.98 2.09
C VAL A 36 2.31 12.69 0.70
N ILE A 37 2.89 11.51 0.52
CA ILE A 37 3.09 10.91 -0.80
C ILE A 37 2.35 9.58 -0.88
N ASP A 38 1.49 9.45 -1.89
CA ASP A 38 0.71 8.26 -2.17
C ASP A 38 1.23 7.57 -3.42
N VAL A 39 1.66 6.31 -3.26
CA VAL A 39 2.11 5.47 -4.37
C VAL A 39 1.31 4.18 -4.50
N SER A 40 0.29 4.00 -3.66
CA SER A 40 -0.57 2.81 -3.66
C SER A 40 -2.00 3.10 -4.13
N GLY A 41 -2.41 4.37 -4.15
CA GLY A 41 -3.78 4.81 -4.40
C GLY A 41 -4.64 4.85 -3.13
N ASP A 42 -4.01 4.81 -1.95
CA ASP A 42 -4.69 4.80 -0.66
C ASP A 42 -5.52 6.06 -0.40
N LEU A 43 -5.16 7.20 -1.00
CA LEU A 43 -5.95 8.43 -0.87
C LEU A 43 -7.39 8.27 -1.36
N SER A 44 -7.65 7.31 -2.24
CA SER A 44 -9.04 7.00 -2.64
C SER A 44 -9.89 6.54 -1.45
N SER A 45 -9.26 5.90 -0.46
CA SER A 45 -9.86 5.42 0.79
C SER A 45 -9.73 6.44 1.93
N THR A 46 -8.55 7.06 2.10
CA THR A 46 -8.17 7.75 3.35
C THR A 46 -8.16 9.27 3.27
N ARG A 47 -8.27 9.88 2.10
CA ARG A 47 -8.19 11.36 1.95
C ARG A 47 -9.19 12.10 2.85
N VAL A 48 -10.45 11.66 2.86
CA VAL A 48 -11.50 12.27 3.69
C VAL A 48 -11.15 12.19 5.18
N ILE A 49 -10.47 11.13 5.60
CA ILE A 49 -10.08 10.91 6.99
C ILE A 49 -8.95 11.87 7.40
N ILE A 50 -7.95 12.06 6.53
CA ILE A 50 -6.86 13.02 6.73
C ILE A 50 -7.43 14.45 6.82
N GLU A 51 -8.39 14.78 5.96
CA GLU A 51 -9.09 16.07 5.98
C GLU A 51 -9.92 16.25 7.27
N ASN A 52 -10.57 15.19 7.77
CA ASN A 52 -11.29 15.22 9.05
C ASN A 52 -10.35 15.48 10.23
N TYR A 53 -9.15 14.88 10.24
CA TYR A 53 -8.14 15.15 11.27
C TYR A 53 -7.68 16.61 11.22
N ALA A 54 -7.32 17.13 10.04
CA ALA A 54 -6.90 18.52 9.89
C ALA A 54 -7.96 19.51 10.37
N LYS A 55 -9.24 19.25 10.08
CA LYS A 55 -10.38 20.06 10.55
C LYS A 55 -10.57 19.99 12.07
N ALA A 56 -10.37 18.82 12.67
CA ALA A 56 -10.53 18.61 14.12
C ALA A 56 -9.34 19.14 14.93
N HIS A 57 -8.18 19.32 14.31
CA HIS A 57 -6.93 19.69 14.98
C HIS A 57 -6.22 20.89 14.31
N PRO A 58 -6.86 22.05 14.11
CA PRO A 58 -6.24 23.23 13.48
C PRO A 58 -5.04 23.78 14.26
N GLN A 59 -4.97 23.50 15.57
CA GLN A 59 -3.83 23.81 16.43
C GLN A 59 -2.60 22.91 16.19
N LYS A 60 -2.78 21.76 15.53
CA LYS A 60 -1.70 20.81 15.19
C LYS A 60 -1.34 20.84 13.69
N VAL A 61 -2.30 21.18 12.83
CA VAL A 61 -2.17 21.11 11.38
C VAL A 61 -2.49 22.46 10.73
N LYS A 62 -1.54 23.07 10.01
CA LYS A 62 -1.78 24.27 9.20
C LYS A 62 -2.16 23.99 7.76
N ALA A 63 -1.70 22.86 7.20
CA ALA A 63 -1.95 22.50 5.80
C ALA A 63 -1.78 20.99 5.58
N VAL A 64 -2.42 20.49 4.52
CA VAL A 64 -2.23 19.12 4.02
C VAL A 64 -1.77 19.22 2.57
N ASN A 65 -0.55 18.75 2.31
CA ASN A 65 0.05 18.66 0.99
C ASN A 65 0.06 17.21 0.53
N VAL A 66 -0.33 16.96 -0.70
CA VAL A 66 -0.48 15.61 -1.25
C VAL A 66 0.28 15.51 -2.56
N GLN A 67 1.10 14.48 -2.67
CA GLN A 67 1.81 14.09 -3.90
C GLN A 67 1.42 12.67 -4.28
N ARG A 68 1.49 12.36 -5.58
CA ARG A 68 1.36 11.01 -6.10
C ARG A 68 2.56 10.67 -6.95
N ALA A 69 3.02 9.43 -6.89
CA ALA A 69 4.12 8.95 -7.72
C ALA A 69 3.94 7.44 -7.98
N PRO A 70 4.61 6.88 -9.01
CA PRO A 70 4.76 5.44 -9.13
C PRO A 70 5.52 4.84 -7.93
N ALA A 71 5.07 3.68 -7.46
CA ALA A 71 5.67 2.94 -6.36
C ALA A 71 7.18 2.67 -6.54
N PRO A 72 7.68 2.25 -7.72
CA PRO A 72 9.11 2.02 -7.93
C PRO A 72 10.00 3.26 -7.76
N GLU A 73 9.45 4.46 -7.88
CA GLU A 73 10.23 5.70 -7.77
C GLU A 73 10.43 6.15 -6.31
N LEU A 74 9.53 5.72 -5.41
CA LEU A 74 9.53 6.19 -4.03
C LEU A 74 10.83 5.87 -3.27
N PRO A 75 11.40 4.66 -3.31
CA PRO A 75 12.64 4.35 -2.60
C PRO A 75 13.80 5.26 -3.00
N ALA A 76 13.98 5.54 -4.29
CA ALA A 76 15.04 6.42 -4.78
C ALA A 76 14.82 7.87 -4.34
N LYS A 77 13.57 8.35 -4.38
CA LYS A 77 13.20 9.70 -3.90
C LYS A 77 13.48 9.87 -2.41
N ILE A 78 13.07 8.92 -1.58
CA ILE A 78 13.32 8.96 -0.12
C ILE A 78 14.81 8.88 0.18
N LYS A 79 15.56 8.03 -0.54
CA LYS A 79 17.02 7.97 -0.39
C LYS A 79 17.69 9.32 -0.68
N ALA A 80 17.34 9.96 -1.80
CA ALA A 80 17.92 11.26 -2.18
C ALA A 80 17.63 12.34 -1.12
N GLN A 81 16.42 12.36 -0.56
CA GLN A 81 16.04 13.24 0.54
C GLN A 81 16.84 12.98 1.83
N GLN A 82 17.01 11.70 2.19
CA GLN A 82 17.80 11.30 3.36
C GLN A 82 19.28 11.64 3.20
N ASP A 83 19.86 11.38 2.03
CA ASP A 83 21.25 11.72 1.70
C ASP A 83 21.49 13.24 1.74
N ALA A 84 20.46 14.04 1.40
CA ALA A 84 20.49 15.50 1.49
C ALA A 84 20.25 16.04 2.92
N GLY A 85 19.99 15.17 3.90
CA GLY A 85 19.68 15.57 5.28
C GLY A 85 18.33 16.27 5.45
N ARG A 86 17.43 16.15 4.46
CA ARG A 86 16.12 16.82 4.47
C ARG A 86 15.06 15.96 3.79
N VAL A 87 14.04 15.56 4.54
CA VAL A 87 12.88 14.83 4.03
C VAL A 87 11.67 15.74 3.90
N ASP A 88 11.07 15.79 2.70
CA ASP A 88 9.97 16.73 2.40
C ASP A 88 8.57 16.14 2.65
N VAL A 89 8.50 14.85 2.95
CA VAL A 89 7.25 14.11 3.23
C VAL A 89 7.32 13.47 4.62
N ASN A 90 6.24 13.55 5.37
CA ASN A 90 6.17 13.01 6.73
C ASN A 90 5.20 11.84 6.88
N LEU A 91 4.41 11.55 5.85
CA LEU A 91 3.55 10.37 5.76
C LEU A 91 3.66 9.73 4.37
N LEU A 92 4.00 8.45 4.32
CA LEU A 92 3.97 7.64 3.10
C LEU A 92 2.71 6.78 3.12
N LEU A 93 1.96 6.77 2.02
CA LEU A 93 0.93 5.78 1.75
C LEU A 93 1.45 4.82 0.67
N VAL A 94 1.68 3.57 1.06
CA VAL A 94 2.41 2.58 0.25
C VAL A 94 1.66 1.26 0.17
N GLY A 95 1.85 0.53 -0.93
CA GLY A 95 1.39 -0.85 -1.06
C GLY A 95 2.45 -1.81 -0.51
N GLN A 96 2.15 -3.11 -0.57
CA GLN A 96 3.12 -4.16 -0.24
C GLN A 96 4.39 -4.09 -1.11
N ASP A 97 4.29 -3.56 -2.34
CA ASP A 97 5.42 -3.33 -3.26
C ASP A 97 6.49 -2.37 -2.70
N ALA A 98 6.26 -1.05 -2.76
CA ALA A 98 7.19 -0.03 -2.29
C ALA A 98 7.44 -0.14 -0.78
N GLY A 99 6.43 -0.52 0.00
CA GLY A 99 6.58 -0.72 1.44
C GLY A 99 7.66 -1.73 1.78
N SER A 100 7.69 -2.87 1.08
CA SER A 100 8.72 -3.90 1.24
C SER A 100 10.11 -3.37 0.90
N VAL A 101 10.25 -2.66 -0.22
CA VAL A 101 11.56 -2.10 -0.64
C VAL A 101 12.07 -1.05 0.36
N LEU A 102 11.19 -0.14 0.82
CA LEU A 102 11.55 0.90 1.80
C LEU A 102 11.95 0.30 3.16
N ALA A 103 11.23 -0.72 3.62
CA ALA A 103 11.55 -1.43 4.86
C ALA A 103 12.91 -2.16 4.73
N HIS A 104 13.10 -2.91 3.63
CA HIS A 104 14.35 -3.63 3.34
C HIS A 104 15.57 -2.70 3.28
N ASN A 105 15.42 -1.54 2.64
CA ASN A 105 16.48 -0.54 2.52
C ASN A 105 16.73 0.26 3.80
N GLY A 106 15.98 0.00 4.88
CA GLY A 106 16.13 0.70 6.15
C GLY A 106 15.76 2.19 6.07
N GLN A 107 14.83 2.56 5.20
CA GLN A 107 14.47 3.96 4.92
C GLN A 107 13.34 4.48 5.84
N LEU A 108 12.73 3.60 6.64
CA LEU A 108 11.56 3.90 7.47
C LEU A 108 11.88 3.92 8.96
N ILE A 109 11.11 4.70 9.70
CA ILE A 109 11.11 4.64 11.17
C ILE A 109 10.46 3.33 11.59
N ARG A 110 11.08 2.63 12.53
CA ARG A 110 10.52 1.41 13.09
C ARG A 110 9.40 1.78 14.07
N LEU A 111 8.19 1.32 13.82
CA LEU A 111 7.02 1.64 14.64
C LEU A 111 6.85 0.64 15.79
N PHE A 112 7.20 -0.63 15.56
CA PHE A 112 6.95 -1.72 16.52
C PHE A 112 8.25 -2.34 17.05
N PRO A 113 8.31 -2.71 18.33
CA PRO A 113 7.22 -2.73 19.33
C PRO A 113 6.95 -1.38 20.03
N GLN A 114 7.71 -0.32 19.69
CA GLN A 114 7.66 0.96 20.40
C GLN A 114 6.25 1.58 20.52
N HIS A 115 5.40 1.40 19.51
CA HIS A 115 4.05 1.95 19.45
C HIS A 115 2.95 0.89 19.56
N ASP A 116 3.23 -0.30 20.13
CA ASP A 116 2.21 -1.35 20.33
C ASP A 116 1.01 -0.85 21.16
N THR A 117 1.27 -0.05 22.20
CA THR A 117 0.22 0.54 23.05
C THR A 117 -0.61 1.59 22.32
N LEU A 118 0.00 2.28 21.34
CA LEU A 118 -0.69 3.28 20.52
C LEU A 118 -1.53 2.63 19.43
N PHE A 119 -1.10 1.47 18.93
CA PHE A 119 -1.74 0.73 17.84
C PHE A 119 -1.98 -0.74 18.23
N PRO A 120 -2.95 -1.02 19.11
CA PRO A 120 -3.24 -2.37 19.56
C PRO A 120 -3.53 -3.32 18.39
N ARG A 121 -2.86 -4.47 18.36
CA ARG A 121 -2.97 -5.47 17.28
C ARG A 121 -4.32 -6.20 17.30
N ASP A 122 -4.97 -6.27 18.45
CA ASP A 122 -6.26 -6.93 18.63
C ASP A 122 -7.43 -6.14 18.02
N GLU A 123 -7.26 -4.84 17.73
CA GLU A 123 -8.23 -4.03 16.98
C GLU A 123 -8.30 -4.39 15.49
N LEU A 124 -7.25 -5.00 14.94
CA LEU A 124 -7.17 -5.35 13.52
C LEU A 124 -8.08 -6.53 13.18
N THR A 125 -8.59 -6.53 11.95
CA THR A 125 -9.12 -7.74 11.31
C THR A 125 -8.04 -8.81 11.20
N ASP A 126 -8.40 -10.07 10.98
CA ASP A 126 -7.38 -11.13 10.84
C ASP A 126 -6.47 -10.90 9.63
N ALA A 127 -7.03 -10.45 8.50
CA ALA A 127 -6.24 -9.99 7.36
C ALA A 127 -5.34 -8.78 7.73
N GLY A 128 -5.85 -7.83 8.53
CA GLY A 128 -5.06 -6.71 9.03
C GLY A 128 -3.87 -7.13 9.91
N LYS A 129 -4.03 -8.17 10.74
CA LYS A 129 -2.93 -8.74 11.54
C LYS A 129 -1.87 -9.39 10.65
N VAL A 130 -2.30 -10.11 9.60
CA VAL A 130 -1.39 -10.68 8.60
C VAL A 130 -0.60 -9.56 7.92
N LEU A 131 -1.30 -8.56 7.40
CA LEU A 131 -0.71 -7.39 6.75
C LEU A 131 0.30 -6.68 7.69
N GLN A 132 -0.05 -6.44 8.97
CA GLN A 132 0.90 -5.85 9.91
C GLN A 132 2.17 -6.70 10.12
N ALA A 133 2.05 -8.02 10.12
CA ALA A 133 3.21 -8.91 10.28
C ALA A 133 4.16 -8.85 9.07
N GLU A 134 3.62 -8.73 7.86
CA GLU A 134 4.40 -8.55 6.62
C GLU A 134 5.22 -7.25 6.64
N GLY A 135 4.78 -6.23 7.38
CA GLY A 135 5.46 -4.94 7.49
C GLY A 135 6.75 -4.92 8.33
N GLU A 136 7.16 -6.05 8.90
CA GLU A 136 8.40 -6.25 9.68
C GLU A 136 8.64 -5.20 10.80
N GLY A 137 7.54 -4.61 11.32
CA GLY A 137 7.55 -3.59 12.36
C GLY A 137 7.73 -2.14 11.88
N PHE A 138 7.80 -1.90 10.56
CA PHE A 138 7.93 -0.57 9.96
C PHE A 138 6.63 -0.04 9.37
N LEU A 139 5.73 -0.93 8.96
CA LEU A 139 4.51 -0.57 8.22
C LEU A 139 3.26 -0.80 9.08
N LEU A 140 2.37 0.20 9.11
CA LEU A 140 1.08 0.14 9.81
C LEU A 140 -0.06 -0.09 8.81
N PRO A 141 -0.92 -1.12 8.95
CA PRO A 141 -2.06 -1.32 8.05
C PRO A 141 -2.97 -0.10 7.94
N SER A 142 -3.26 0.31 6.71
CA SER A 142 -4.25 1.32 6.35
C SER A 142 -5.61 0.67 6.08
N VAL A 143 -5.65 -0.12 5.00
CA VAL A 143 -6.80 -0.84 4.46
C VAL A 143 -6.34 -2.21 3.96
N VAL A 144 -7.22 -3.21 3.99
CA VAL A 144 -6.88 -4.61 3.68
C VAL A 144 -8.08 -5.37 3.14
N SER A 145 -7.86 -6.11 2.05
CA SER A 145 -8.85 -6.99 1.44
C SER A 145 -8.28 -8.40 1.31
N ASN A 146 -9.14 -9.36 0.95
CA ASN A 146 -8.69 -10.70 0.60
C ASN A 146 -7.91 -10.75 -0.73
N GLY A 147 -7.84 -9.63 -1.47
CA GLY A 147 -6.98 -9.46 -2.64
C GLY A 147 -7.42 -10.28 -3.85
N GLY A 148 -6.55 -11.15 -4.37
CA GLY A 148 -6.80 -11.95 -5.57
C GLY A 148 -5.73 -13.01 -5.80
N PRO A 149 -5.54 -13.55 -7.01
CA PRO A 149 -5.94 -12.93 -8.27
C PRO A 149 -7.36 -13.26 -8.71
N VAL A 150 -7.94 -12.35 -9.48
CA VAL A 150 -9.11 -12.58 -10.32
C VAL A 150 -8.82 -12.12 -11.74
N PHE A 151 -9.61 -12.57 -12.71
CA PHE A 151 -9.52 -12.11 -14.09
C PHE A 151 -10.82 -11.41 -14.48
N ILE A 152 -10.73 -10.13 -14.84
CA ILE A 152 -11.87 -9.32 -15.29
C ILE A 152 -11.98 -9.47 -16.80
N TYR A 153 -13.18 -9.75 -17.31
CA TYR A 153 -13.41 -9.95 -18.74
C TYR A 153 -14.66 -9.27 -19.28
N ASN A 154 -14.62 -8.95 -20.57
CA ASN A 154 -15.75 -8.41 -21.31
C ASN A 154 -16.60 -9.56 -21.89
N PRO A 155 -17.83 -9.82 -21.41
CA PRO A 155 -18.66 -10.93 -21.89
C PRO A 155 -19.22 -10.72 -23.30
N ALA A 156 -19.16 -9.51 -23.86
CA ALA A 156 -19.47 -9.28 -25.27
C ALA A 156 -18.39 -9.90 -26.18
N ARG A 157 -17.13 -9.91 -25.72
CA ARG A 157 -15.96 -10.40 -26.47
C ARG A 157 -15.56 -11.84 -26.09
N VAL A 158 -15.71 -12.22 -24.81
CA VAL A 158 -15.32 -13.54 -24.30
C VAL A 158 -16.57 -14.30 -23.84
N LYS A 159 -17.12 -15.12 -24.74
CA LYS A 159 -18.35 -15.89 -24.47
C LYS A 159 -18.11 -17.09 -23.56
N GLN A 160 -16.93 -17.70 -23.68
CA GLN A 160 -16.50 -18.83 -22.89
C GLN A 160 -15.21 -18.44 -22.17
N PRO A 161 -15.29 -17.86 -20.96
CA PRO A 161 -14.09 -17.53 -20.20
C PRO A 161 -13.33 -18.82 -19.85
N PRO A 162 -11.98 -18.79 -19.86
CA PRO A 162 -11.17 -19.95 -19.50
C PRO A 162 -11.48 -20.49 -18.11
N ARG A 163 -11.50 -21.80 -17.98
CA ARG A 163 -11.84 -22.52 -16.73
C ARG A 163 -10.64 -23.19 -16.08
N THR A 164 -9.52 -23.28 -16.79
CA THR A 164 -8.27 -23.86 -16.30
C THR A 164 -7.09 -23.00 -16.73
N ALA A 165 -5.93 -23.19 -16.10
CA ALA A 165 -4.71 -22.50 -16.52
C ALA A 165 -4.32 -22.85 -17.97
N ASP A 166 -4.50 -24.11 -18.39
CA ASP A 166 -4.20 -24.55 -19.76
C ASP A 166 -5.16 -23.93 -20.78
N GLU A 167 -6.47 -23.88 -20.47
CA GLU A 167 -7.43 -23.16 -21.30
C GLU A 167 -7.10 -21.67 -21.38
N PHE A 168 -6.66 -21.07 -20.27
CA PHE A 168 -6.29 -19.65 -20.26
C PHE A 168 -5.06 -19.40 -21.15
N LYS A 169 -4.05 -20.26 -21.06
CA LYS A 169 -2.87 -20.22 -21.91
C LYS A 169 -3.22 -20.36 -23.40
N ALA A 170 -4.07 -21.34 -23.72
CA ALA A 170 -4.55 -21.56 -25.08
C ALA A 170 -5.37 -20.35 -25.59
N TRP A 171 -6.19 -19.76 -24.72
CA TRP A 171 -6.98 -18.57 -25.05
C TRP A 171 -6.07 -17.37 -25.35
N VAL A 172 -5.04 -17.12 -24.53
CA VAL A 172 -4.10 -16.01 -24.74
C VAL A 172 -3.34 -16.19 -26.06
N LYS A 173 -2.91 -17.41 -26.38
CA LYS A 173 -2.29 -17.76 -27.66
C LYS A 173 -3.21 -17.52 -28.86
N ALA A 174 -4.49 -17.87 -28.73
CA ALA A 174 -5.49 -17.66 -29.79
C ALA A 174 -5.93 -16.19 -29.93
N ASN A 175 -5.70 -15.36 -28.91
CA ASN A 175 -6.14 -13.96 -28.85
C ASN A 175 -4.96 -13.04 -28.49
N PRO A 176 -3.91 -12.96 -29.34
CA PRO A 176 -2.73 -12.16 -29.05
C PRO A 176 -3.09 -10.69 -28.80
N GLY A 177 -2.51 -10.12 -27.75
CA GLY A 177 -2.79 -8.74 -27.32
C GLY A 177 -4.15 -8.54 -26.65
N LYS A 178 -4.96 -9.58 -26.40
CA LYS A 178 -6.27 -9.41 -25.75
C LYS A 178 -6.26 -9.63 -24.25
N PHE A 179 -5.17 -10.17 -23.70
CA PHE A 179 -4.89 -10.19 -22.26
C PHE A 179 -3.89 -9.09 -21.88
N MET A 180 -4.08 -8.46 -20.72
CA MET A 180 -3.16 -7.45 -20.19
C MET A 180 -3.12 -7.45 -18.65
N TYR A 181 -1.94 -7.19 -18.11
CA TYR A 181 -1.73 -6.84 -16.70
C TYR A 181 -0.56 -5.89 -16.58
N ALA A 182 -0.57 -5.02 -15.58
CA ALA A 182 0.50 -4.04 -15.37
C ALA A 182 1.72 -4.65 -14.67
N ARG A 183 2.87 -3.98 -14.81
CA ARG A 183 4.13 -4.34 -14.15
C ARG A 183 3.90 -4.58 -12.65
N PRO A 184 4.24 -5.76 -12.10
CA PRO A 184 3.98 -6.13 -10.71
C PRO A 184 4.51 -5.13 -9.67
N ALA A 185 5.68 -4.54 -9.90
CA ALA A 185 6.30 -3.57 -9.00
C ALA A 185 5.52 -2.24 -8.83
N ASN A 186 4.47 -2.01 -9.63
CA ASN A 186 3.65 -0.80 -9.57
C ASN A 186 2.15 -1.10 -9.75
N SER A 187 1.72 -2.33 -9.44
CA SER A 187 0.33 -2.75 -9.62
C SER A 187 -0.06 -3.88 -8.67
N GLY A 188 -1.07 -3.64 -7.82
CA GLY A 188 -1.71 -4.68 -7.02
C GLY A 188 -2.19 -5.89 -7.84
N PRO A 189 -2.99 -5.70 -8.91
CA PRO A 189 -3.35 -6.78 -9.83
C PRO A 189 -2.16 -7.51 -10.47
N GLY A 190 -1.14 -6.77 -10.91
CA GLY A 190 0.08 -7.35 -11.49
C GLY A 190 0.82 -8.23 -10.47
N ARG A 191 1.02 -7.71 -9.25
CA ARG A 191 1.62 -8.44 -8.12
C ARG A 191 0.82 -9.68 -7.76
N SER A 192 -0.50 -9.52 -7.60
CA SER A 192 -1.38 -10.59 -7.15
C SER A 192 -1.43 -11.75 -8.15
N ILE A 193 -1.42 -11.48 -9.46
CA ILE A 193 -1.32 -12.56 -10.47
C ILE A 193 -0.03 -13.36 -10.30
N ILE A 194 1.13 -12.70 -10.23
CA ILE A 194 2.39 -13.44 -10.17
C ILE A 194 2.55 -14.22 -8.86
N CYS A 195 1.96 -13.72 -7.76
CA CYS A 195 2.02 -14.38 -6.46
C CYS A 195 0.92 -15.45 -6.26
N GLY A 196 -0.18 -15.36 -7.00
CA GLY A 196 -1.29 -16.32 -6.94
C GLY A 196 -1.13 -17.51 -7.89
N LEU A 197 -0.50 -17.31 -9.06
CA LEU A 197 -0.26 -18.38 -10.05
C LEU A 197 0.46 -19.63 -9.49
N PRO A 198 1.44 -19.52 -8.57
CA PRO A 198 2.07 -20.70 -7.97
C PRO A 198 1.10 -21.63 -7.26
N HIS A 199 0.02 -21.08 -6.69
CA HIS A 199 -1.06 -21.87 -6.11
C HIS A 199 -1.93 -22.53 -7.17
N VAL A 200 -2.30 -21.77 -8.22
CA VAL A 200 -3.11 -22.26 -9.35
C VAL A 200 -2.42 -23.40 -10.10
N LEU A 201 -1.12 -23.28 -10.34
CA LEU A 201 -0.30 -24.21 -11.12
C LEU A 201 0.26 -25.37 -10.28
N GLY A 202 0.09 -25.33 -8.96
CA GLY A 202 0.61 -26.34 -8.04
C GLY A 202 2.13 -26.41 -8.07
N ASP A 203 2.77 -25.26 -7.93
CA ASP A 203 4.22 -25.15 -7.78
C ASP A 203 4.71 -25.81 -6.49
N LYS A 204 5.97 -26.24 -6.49
CA LYS A 204 6.56 -27.04 -5.39
C LYS A 204 6.52 -26.29 -4.06
N ASN A 205 6.80 -24.98 -4.10
CA ASN A 205 6.68 -24.11 -2.95
C ASN A 205 6.14 -22.74 -3.39
N PRO A 206 4.83 -22.48 -3.26
CA PRO A 206 4.22 -21.20 -3.60
C PRO A 206 4.78 -20.00 -2.82
N ARG A 207 5.55 -20.21 -1.73
CA ARG A 207 6.20 -19.14 -0.97
C ARG A 207 7.67 -18.90 -1.33
N ASP A 208 8.23 -19.62 -2.31
CA ASP A 208 9.63 -19.48 -2.73
C ASP A 208 9.69 -19.15 -4.24
N PRO A 209 9.75 -17.85 -4.60
CA PRO A 209 9.80 -17.43 -6.00
C PRO A 209 11.13 -17.71 -6.69
N VAL A 210 12.19 -18.04 -5.92
CA VAL A 210 13.52 -18.27 -6.48
C VAL A 210 13.65 -19.71 -6.95
N ALA A 211 13.30 -20.68 -6.10
CA ALA A 211 13.49 -22.11 -6.39
C ALA A 211 12.18 -22.94 -6.40
N GLY A 212 11.05 -22.33 -6.06
CA GLY A 212 9.77 -23.04 -5.91
C GLY A 212 8.78 -22.89 -7.06
N TRP A 213 8.97 -21.92 -7.96
CA TRP A 213 7.98 -21.41 -8.93
C TRP A 213 8.23 -21.82 -10.39
N ASP A 214 8.86 -22.97 -10.63
CA ASP A 214 9.25 -23.39 -11.99
C ASP A 214 8.08 -23.40 -12.98
N LYS A 215 6.89 -23.84 -12.56
CA LYS A 215 5.70 -23.85 -13.42
C LYS A 215 5.19 -22.44 -13.68
N THR A 216 5.14 -21.59 -12.64
CA THR A 216 4.74 -20.19 -12.77
C THR A 216 5.66 -19.42 -13.72
N TRP A 217 6.98 -19.57 -13.61
CA TRP A 217 7.90 -18.88 -14.50
C TRP A 217 7.78 -19.34 -15.96
N ALA A 218 7.62 -20.65 -16.19
CA ALA A 218 7.36 -21.17 -17.53
C ALA A 218 6.03 -20.63 -18.09
N PHE A 219 4.97 -20.64 -17.28
CA PHE A 219 3.65 -20.14 -17.65
C PHE A 219 3.69 -18.65 -18.01
N LEU A 220 4.32 -17.82 -17.18
CA LEU A 220 4.40 -16.37 -17.38
C LEU A 220 5.19 -16.01 -18.64
N LYS A 221 6.28 -16.73 -18.95
CA LYS A 221 7.02 -16.56 -20.20
C LYS A 221 6.17 -16.94 -21.41
N GLU A 222 5.53 -18.10 -21.38
CA GLU A 222 4.70 -18.58 -22.50
C GLU A 222 3.50 -17.66 -22.75
N VAL A 223 2.80 -17.22 -21.70
CA VAL A 223 1.71 -16.23 -21.82
C VAL A 223 2.25 -14.88 -22.28
N GLY A 224 3.41 -14.47 -21.79
CA GLY A 224 4.08 -13.23 -22.16
C GLY A 224 4.39 -13.13 -23.65
N GLU A 225 4.56 -14.26 -24.36
CA GLU A 225 4.76 -14.27 -25.81
C GLU A 225 3.60 -13.63 -26.60
N TYR A 226 2.40 -13.60 -26.01
CA TYR A 226 1.18 -13.09 -26.62
C TYR A 226 0.66 -11.82 -25.93
N VAL A 227 1.36 -11.32 -24.90
CA VAL A 227 1.11 -10.00 -24.34
C VAL A 227 1.86 -8.97 -25.19
N GLU A 228 1.16 -7.91 -25.59
CA GLU A 228 1.73 -6.87 -26.45
C GLU A 228 2.80 -6.05 -25.71
N TYR A 229 2.46 -5.58 -24.52
CA TYR A 229 3.37 -4.89 -23.61
C TYR A 229 2.80 -4.91 -22.19
N TYR A 230 3.66 -4.63 -21.20
CA TYR A 230 3.24 -4.46 -19.80
C TYR A 230 3.18 -2.97 -19.44
N PRO A 231 1.98 -2.41 -19.17
CA PRO A 231 1.88 -1.02 -18.80
C PRO A 231 2.47 -0.77 -17.42
N THR A 232 2.85 0.48 -17.18
CA THR A 232 3.48 0.88 -15.94
C THR A 232 2.55 0.81 -14.74
N GLY A 233 1.22 0.79 -14.89
CA GLY A 233 0.29 0.73 -13.77
C GLY A 233 -1.13 0.31 -14.14
N THR A 234 -1.91 -0.03 -13.11
CA THR A 234 -3.27 -0.58 -13.25
C THR A 234 -4.23 0.34 -14.01
N ALA A 235 -4.13 1.66 -13.83
CA ALA A 235 -5.02 2.62 -14.48
C ALA A 235 -4.97 2.53 -16.01
N VAL A 236 -3.80 2.25 -16.60
CA VAL A 236 -3.65 2.04 -18.05
C VAL A 236 -4.33 0.74 -18.47
N THR A 237 -4.20 -0.31 -17.66
CA THR A 237 -4.85 -1.61 -17.92
C THR A 237 -6.37 -1.47 -17.93
N LEU A 238 -6.93 -0.74 -16.96
CA LEU A 238 -8.37 -0.44 -16.89
C LEU A 238 -8.83 0.39 -18.09
N LYS A 239 -8.08 1.42 -18.47
CA LYS A 239 -8.39 2.27 -19.62
C LYS A 239 -8.49 1.44 -20.90
N GLU A 240 -7.48 0.61 -21.19
CA GLU A 240 -7.49 -0.19 -22.43
C GLU A 240 -8.54 -1.31 -22.40
N PHE A 241 -8.93 -1.79 -21.23
CA PHE A 241 -10.06 -2.70 -21.08
C PHE A 241 -11.40 -1.98 -21.34
N ALA A 242 -11.58 -0.78 -20.81
CA ALA A 242 -12.77 0.04 -21.01
C ALA A 242 -12.96 0.45 -22.48
N GLU A 243 -11.87 0.77 -23.18
CA GLU A 243 -11.86 1.05 -24.62
C GLU A 243 -12.11 -0.21 -25.48
N GLY A 244 -12.12 -1.41 -24.88
CA GLY A 244 -12.33 -2.69 -25.57
C GLY A 244 -11.11 -3.22 -26.34
N THR A 245 -9.96 -2.56 -26.19
CA THR A 245 -8.68 -2.99 -26.75
C THR A 245 -8.25 -4.32 -26.13
N ARG A 246 -8.40 -4.44 -24.80
CA ARG A 246 -8.18 -5.67 -24.02
C ARG A 246 -9.52 -6.30 -23.66
N TRP A 247 -9.56 -7.63 -23.64
CA TRP A 247 -10.79 -8.40 -23.41
C TRP A 247 -10.76 -9.15 -22.08
N ILE A 248 -9.56 -9.48 -21.59
CA ILE A 248 -9.31 -10.00 -20.26
C ILE A 248 -8.19 -9.17 -19.63
N ILE A 249 -8.35 -8.78 -18.37
CA ILE A 249 -7.29 -8.16 -17.58
C ILE A 249 -7.12 -8.83 -16.23
N ALA A 250 -5.94 -8.69 -15.66
CA ALA A 250 -5.71 -9.01 -14.25
C ALA A 250 -6.54 -8.10 -13.34
N GLY A 251 -7.03 -8.67 -12.25
CA GLY A 251 -7.71 -7.94 -11.20
C GLY A 251 -7.42 -8.50 -9.81
N ILE A 252 -7.82 -7.71 -8.83
CA ILE A 252 -8.04 -8.08 -7.44
C ILE A 252 -9.35 -7.41 -7.01
N MET A 253 -9.91 -7.80 -5.87
CA MET A 253 -11.24 -7.39 -5.42
C MET A 253 -11.53 -5.89 -5.62
N GLU A 254 -10.66 -5.00 -5.14
CA GLU A 254 -10.92 -3.57 -5.21
C GLU A 254 -10.76 -3.00 -6.62
N TRP A 255 -9.79 -3.49 -7.40
CA TRP A 255 -9.55 -3.05 -8.79
C TRP A 255 -10.55 -3.64 -9.79
N ASP A 256 -11.38 -4.59 -9.33
CA ASP A 256 -12.58 -5.04 -10.02
C ASP A 256 -13.81 -4.22 -9.59
N MET A 257 -14.11 -4.17 -8.30
CA MET A 257 -15.37 -3.59 -7.80
C MET A 257 -15.39 -2.07 -7.91
N LYS A 258 -14.34 -1.37 -7.49
CA LYS A 258 -14.34 0.10 -7.45
C LYS A 258 -14.40 0.71 -8.85
N PRO A 259 -13.56 0.31 -9.84
CA PRO A 259 -13.69 0.83 -11.19
C PRO A 259 -15.03 0.53 -11.84
N ARG A 260 -15.66 -0.61 -11.50
CA ARG A 260 -17.01 -0.94 -11.98
C ARG A 260 -18.07 -0.04 -11.35
N ALA A 261 -17.97 0.21 -10.05
CA ALA A 261 -18.87 1.12 -9.33
C ALA A 261 -18.77 2.57 -9.83
N GLU A 262 -17.55 3.01 -10.17
CA GLU A 262 -17.29 4.35 -10.71
C GLU A 262 -17.56 4.47 -12.22
N GLY A 263 -17.96 3.38 -12.90
CA GLY A 263 -18.18 3.36 -14.35
C GLY A 263 -16.90 3.51 -15.19
N THR A 264 -15.73 3.33 -14.58
CA THR A 264 -14.43 3.34 -15.27
C THR A 264 -14.26 2.14 -16.19
N ILE A 265 -14.84 0.99 -15.81
CA ILE A 265 -14.95 -0.19 -16.67
C ILE A 265 -16.42 -0.53 -16.92
N PRO A 266 -16.75 -1.27 -17.99
CA PRO A 266 -18.13 -1.60 -18.32
C PRO A 266 -18.86 -2.29 -17.15
N PRO A 267 -20.10 -1.89 -16.81
CA PRO A 267 -20.84 -2.45 -15.68
C PRO A 267 -21.20 -3.93 -15.86
N ASP A 268 -21.28 -4.39 -17.11
CA ASP A 268 -21.52 -5.77 -17.50
C ASP A 268 -20.25 -6.65 -17.47
N SER A 269 -19.07 -6.07 -17.18
CA SER A 269 -17.85 -6.84 -16.98
C SER A 269 -18.02 -7.90 -15.88
N LYS A 270 -17.47 -9.07 -16.15
CA LYS A 270 -17.54 -10.23 -15.27
C LYS A 270 -16.15 -10.65 -14.82
N ILE A 271 -16.10 -11.51 -13.82
CA ILE A 271 -14.85 -12.14 -13.40
C ILE A 271 -14.88 -13.64 -13.63
N PHE A 272 -13.71 -14.24 -13.79
CA PHE A 272 -13.52 -15.67 -13.56
C PHE A 272 -12.34 -15.89 -12.61
N ILE A 273 -12.40 -17.01 -11.89
CA ILE A 273 -11.40 -17.44 -10.91
C ILE A 273 -10.96 -18.83 -11.33
N LEU A 274 -9.66 -19.05 -11.45
CA LEU A 274 -9.13 -20.36 -11.84
C LEU A 274 -9.18 -21.36 -10.67
N PRO A 275 -9.28 -22.67 -10.95
CA PRO A 275 -9.17 -23.70 -9.92
C PRO A 275 -7.88 -23.57 -9.11
N ASN A 276 -7.93 -23.99 -7.85
CA ASN A 276 -6.81 -23.92 -6.90
C ASN A 276 -6.29 -22.50 -6.59
N THR A 277 -7.03 -21.45 -6.97
CA THR A 277 -6.68 -20.08 -6.57
C THR A 277 -6.64 -19.97 -5.05
N ALA A 278 -5.49 -19.57 -4.54
CA ALA A 278 -5.37 -18.98 -3.21
C ALA A 278 -5.37 -17.46 -3.38
N PHE A 279 -6.26 -16.80 -2.64
CA PHE A 279 -6.37 -15.36 -2.63
C PHE A 279 -5.25 -14.79 -1.74
N VAL A 280 -4.29 -14.15 -2.37
CA VAL A 280 -3.20 -13.43 -1.72
C VAL A 280 -3.75 -12.10 -1.21
N ILE A 281 -3.66 -11.88 0.10
CA ILE A 281 -4.10 -10.65 0.76
C ILE A 281 -3.43 -9.44 0.12
N ASP A 282 -4.25 -8.42 -0.15
CA ASP A 282 -3.81 -7.12 -0.64
C ASP A 282 -4.14 -6.04 0.39
N GLY A 283 -3.30 -5.02 0.47
CA GLY A 283 -3.53 -3.92 1.37
C GLY A 283 -2.50 -2.82 1.24
N HIS A 284 -2.82 -1.70 1.88
CA HIS A 284 -1.97 -0.53 1.95
C HIS A 284 -1.48 -0.31 3.36
N TYR A 285 -0.41 0.45 3.46
CA TYR A 285 0.23 0.82 4.70
C TYR A 285 0.43 2.32 4.81
N TRP A 286 0.49 2.76 6.05
CA TRP A 286 1.12 4.02 6.42
C TRP A 286 2.52 3.76 6.96
N ALA A 287 3.45 4.62 6.55
CA ALA A 287 4.83 4.59 7.04
C ALA A 287 5.38 6.01 7.22
N ILE A 288 6.38 6.14 8.09
CA ILE A 288 7.09 7.39 8.33
C ILE A 288 8.54 7.22 7.84
N PRO A 289 9.03 8.07 6.94
CA PRO A 289 10.43 7.98 6.49
C PRO A 289 11.38 8.43 7.60
N LYS A 290 12.57 7.82 7.69
CA LYS A 290 13.64 8.34 8.57
C LYS A 290 14.02 9.74 8.11
N GLY A 291 14.30 10.63 9.07
CA GLY A 291 14.66 12.03 8.81
C GLY A 291 13.51 13.02 9.06
N VAL A 292 12.28 12.54 9.29
CA VAL A 292 11.18 13.39 9.79
C VAL A 292 11.50 13.88 11.20
N PRO A 293 11.38 15.18 11.52
CA PRO A 293 11.63 15.70 12.86
C PRO A 293 10.71 15.07 13.91
N ALA A 294 11.21 14.82 15.13
CA ALA A 294 10.48 14.12 16.20
C ALA A 294 9.08 14.70 16.48
N ALA A 295 8.96 16.02 16.50
CA ALA A 295 7.67 16.66 16.74
C ALA A 295 6.68 16.54 15.57
N GLU A 296 7.16 16.43 14.33
CA GLU A 296 6.28 16.07 13.22
C GLU A 296 5.82 14.62 13.35
N GLN A 297 6.71 13.71 13.78
CA GLN A 297 6.35 12.31 14.02
C GLN A 297 5.23 12.20 15.06
N GLU A 298 5.26 12.99 16.14
CA GLU A 298 4.18 12.99 17.16
C GLU A 298 2.81 13.32 16.56
N VAL A 299 2.72 14.34 15.70
CA VAL A 299 1.47 14.70 15.03
C VAL A 299 1.07 13.64 14.00
N ILE A 300 2.02 13.04 13.28
CA ILE A 300 1.73 11.98 12.31
C ILE A 300 1.26 10.69 13.01
N LEU A 301 1.84 10.32 14.14
CA LEU A 301 1.40 9.18 14.94
C LEU A 301 -0.01 9.40 15.52
N ASP A 302 -0.32 10.63 15.96
CA ASP A 302 -1.66 11.02 16.40
C ASP A 302 -2.68 10.97 15.25
N LEU A 303 -2.30 11.44 14.05
CA LEU A 303 -3.09 11.26 12.83
C LEU A 303 -3.33 9.77 12.53
N MET A 304 -2.29 8.93 12.52
CA MET A 304 -2.43 7.48 12.29
C MET A 304 -3.39 6.83 13.28
N LYS A 305 -3.35 7.24 14.56
CA LYS A 305 -4.29 6.79 15.59
C LYS A 305 -5.71 7.24 15.27
N PHE A 306 -5.90 8.51 14.91
CA PHE A 306 -7.20 9.05 14.52
C PHE A 306 -7.78 8.32 13.31
N MET A 307 -6.94 7.99 12.32
CA MET A 307 -7.34 7.31 11.09
C MET A 307 -7.81 5.86 11.32
N ARG A 308 -7.41 5.23 12.43
CA ARG A 308 -7.84 3.88 12.85
C ARG A 308 -9.15 3.86 13.61
N ARG A 309 -9.68 5.02 14.04
CA ARG A 309 -10.91 5.04 14.81
C ARG A 309 -12.06 4.46 13.97
N PRO A 310 -12.96 3.63 14.53
CA PRO A 310 -13.98 2.93 13.75
C PRO A 310 -14.82 3.86 12.86
N GLU A 311 -15.23 5.03 13.37
CA GLU A 311 -16.01 6.03 12.64
C GLU A 311 -15.27 6.67 11.47
N GLN A 312 -13.94 6.58 11.43
CA GLN A 312 -13.14 6.98 10.28
C GLN A 312 -12.92 5.81 9.32
N GLN A 313 -12.58 4.63 9.84
CA GLN A 313 -12.31 3.45 9.03
C GLN A 313 -13.53 2.97 8.24
N VAL A 314 -14.75 3.17 8.74
CA VAL A 314 -15.96 2.84 7.97
C VAL A 314 -16.07 3.59 6.65
N LEU A 315 -15.41 4.74 6.51
CA LEU A 315 -15.40 5.51 5.25
C LEU A 315 -14.58 4.82 4.15
N THR A 316 -13.73 3.86 4.50
CA THR A 316 -12.87 3.14 3.55
C THR A 316 -13.63 2.06 2.76
N TRP A 317 -14.83 1.66 3.20
CA TRP A 317 -15.69 0.72 2.48
C TRP A 317 -15.98 1.18 1.04
N LYS A 318 -16.05 2.50 0.79
CA LYS A 318 -16.27 3.06 -0.55
C LYS A 318 -15.20 2.67 -1.58
N ALA A 319 -14.01 2.30 -1.11
CA ALA A 319 -12.89 1.94 -1.95
C ALA A 319 -12.80 0.43 -2.21
N PHE A 320 -13.68 -0.39 -1.61
CA PHE A 320 -13.73 -1.84 -1.80
C PHE A 320 -12.45 -2.62 -1.39
N ILE A 321 -11.53 -1.99 -0.66
CA ILE A 321 -10.30 -2.59 -0.11
C ILE A 321 -10.24 -2.57 1.42
N GLY A 322 -11.12 -1.83 2.10
CA GLY A 322 -11.09 -1.69 3.56
C GLY A 322 -12.28 -2.36 4.25
N PRO A 323 -12.33 -2.34 5.60
CA PRO A 323 -11.41 -1.69 6.54
C PRO A 323 -10.39 -2.65 7.19
N SER A 324 -9.31 -2.09 7.75
CA SER A 324 -8.33 -2.88 8.53
C SER A 324 -8.72 -3.09 10.00
N ILE A 325 -9.70 -2.33 10.49
CA ILE A 325 -10.14 -2.33 11.90
C ILE A 325 -11.43 -3.13 12.06
N LYS A 326 -11.43 -4.12 12.96
CA LYS A 326 -12.53 -5.10 13.14
C LYS A 326 -13.87 -4.45 13.46
N ALA A 327 -13.84 -3.34 14.21
CA ALA A 327 -15.05 -2.66 14.65
C ALA A 327 -15.67 -1.75 13.58
N ALA A 328 -14.99 -1.53 12.44
CA ALA A 328 -15.47 -0.69 11.35
C ALA A 328 -16.37 -1.47 10.37
N THR A 329 -17.40 -2.12 10.89
CA THR A 329 -18.30 -2.96 10.09
C THR A 329 -19.14 -2.14 9.10
N LEU A 330 -19.61 -2.76 8.01
CA LEU A 330 -20.33 -2.08 6.93
C LEU A 330 -21.63 -1.40 7.42
N ASP A 331 -22.35 -2.01 8.36
CA ASP A 331 -23.58 -1.47 8.95
C ASP A 331 -23.37 -0.15 9.71
N ARG A 332 -22.12 0.16 10.07
CA ARG A 332 -21.72 1.43 10.70
C ARG A 332 -21.27 2.50 9.71
N ALA A 333 -21.15 2.16 8.41
CA ALA A 333 -20.82 3.12 7.38
C ALA A 333 -22.01 4.04 7.07
N PRO A 334 -21.77 5.25 6.52
CA PRO A 334 -22.82 6.07 5.92
C PRO A 334 -23.74 5.31 4.96
N ALA A 335 -25.02 5.67 4.91
CA ALA A 335 -26.05 4.93 4.17
C ALA A 335 -25.79 4.86 2.65
N ASP A 336 -25.18 5.90 2.09
CA ASP A 336 -24.72 5.94 0.70
C ASP A 336 -23.61 4.92 0.43
N ILE A 337 -22.64 4.79 1.35
CA ILE A 337 -21.57 3.78 1.26
C ILE A 337 -22.16 2.36 1.41
N GLN A 338 -23.09 2.14 2.34
CA GLN A 338 -23.78 0.85 2.48
C GLN A 338 -24.52 0.45 1.19
N THR A 339 -25.14 1.43 0.53
CA THR A 339 -25.87 1.20 -0.72
C THR A 339 -24.92 0.92 -1.87
N LEU A 340 -23.88 1.73 -2.03
CA LEU A 340 -22.81 1.53 -3.00
C LEU A 340 -22.20 0.12 -2.92
N VAL A 341 -21.83 -0.31 -1.70
CA VAL A 341 -21.24 -1.63 -1.50
C VAL A 341 -22.25 -2.73 -1.87
N ARG A 342 -23.51 -2.63 -1.42
CA ARG A 342 -24.53 -3.64 -1.74
C ARG A 342 -24.83 -3.75 -3.23
N GLU A 343 -24.92 -2.64 -3.94
CA GLU A 343 -25.25 -2.62 -5.38
C GLU A 343 -24.12 -3.18 -6.25
N HIS A 344 -22.87 -2.99 -5.82
CA HIS A 344 -21.70 -3.37 -6.61
C HIS A 344 -20.97 -4.61 -6.06
N TRP A 345 -21.41 -5.20 -4.95
CA TRP A 345 -20.83 -6.44 -4.45
C TRP A 345 -21.05 -7.58 -5.43
N ARG A 346 -20.00 -8.37 -5.68
CA ARG A 346 -20.09 -9.55 -6.54
C ARG A 346 -20.46 -10.79 -5.73
N PRO A 347 -21.45 -11.59 -6.16
CA PRO A 347 -21.78 -12.86 -5.51
C PRO A 347 -20.60 -13.83 -5.37
N GLU A 348 -19.64 -13.76 -6.30
CA GLU A 348 -18.38 -14.50 -6.28
C GLU A 348 -17.56 -14.22 -5.02
N TYR A 349 -17.66 -13.01 -4.45
CA TYR A 349 -16.96 -12.61 -3.24
C TYR A 349 -17.74 -12.87 -1.94
N THR A 350 -19.00 -13.28 -2.03
CA THR A 350 -19.77 -13.67 -0.84
C THR A 350 -19.19 -14.95 -0.25
N ASP A 351 -18.95 -14.98 1.06
CA ASP A 351 -18.41 -16.14 1.79
C ASP A 351 -17.04 -16.63 1.26
N MET A 352 -16.18 -15.74 0.75
CA MET A 352 -14.90 -16.13 0.14
C MET A 352 -14.04 -17.03 1.02
N GLU A 353 -13.96 -16.76 2.32
CA GLU A 353 -13.13 -17.53 3.25
C GLU A 353 -13.61 -18.97 3.41
N LYS A 354 -14.88 -19.27 3.08
CA LYS A 354 -15.42 -20.63 3.04
C LYS A 354 -15.14 -21.33 1.70
N LYS A 355 -14.93 -20.56 0.63
CA LYS A 355 -14.80 -21.04 -0.76
C LYS A 355 -13.34 -21.15 -1.22
N TYR A 356 -12.49 -20.26 -0.72
CA TYR A 356 -11.11 -20.09 -1.17
C TYR A 356 -10.16 -20.02 0.01
N ARG A 357 -8.93 -20.48 -0.21
CA ARG A 357 -7.83 -20.24 0.71
C ARG A 357 -7.43 -18.79 0.62
N ILE A 358 -7.38 -18.09 1.75
CA ILE A 358 -6.78 -16.76 1.86
C ILE A 358 -5.37 -16.91 2.42
N VAL A 359 -4.37 -16.31 1.79
CA VAL A 359 -2.96 -16.46 2.15
C VAL A 359 -2.28 -15.11 2.30
N ALA A 360 -1.31 -15.06 3.22
CA ALA A 360 -0.40 -13.93 3.33
C ALA A 360 0.42 -13.76 2.05
N GLN A 361 0.81 -12.52 1.76
CA GLN A 361 1.78 -12.20 0.75
C GLN A 361 3.14 -12.87 1.02
N LEU A 362 3.98 -12.91 0.00
CA LEU A 362 5.40 -13.23 0.17
C LEU A 362 6.06 -12.32 1.21
N PRO A 363 7.00 -12.83 2.02
CA PRO A 363 7.86 -11.98 2.85
C PRO A 363 8.60 -10.93 2.02
N VAL A 364 8.99 -9.83 2.65
CA VAL A 364 9.61 -8.65 2.01
C VAL A 364 10.70 -9.03 0.99
N LYS A 365 11.67 -9.86 1.39
CA LYS A 365 12.79 -10.26 0.54
C LYS A 365 12.33 -11.09 -0.66
N ASP A 366 11.41 -12.01 -0.45
CA ASP A 366 10.92 -12.92 -1.49
C ASP A 366 10.03 -12.16 -2.49
N LEU A 367 9.20 -11.23 -2.01
CA LEU A 367 8.39 -10.38 -2.87
C LEU A 367 9.26 -9.53 -3.81
N ILE A 368 10.32 -8.92 -3.28
CA ILE A 368 11.30 -8.17 -4.09
C ILE A 368 11.94 -9.10 -5.13
N ALA A 369 12.41 -10.28 -4.71
CA ALA A 369 13.02 -11.25 -5.62
C ALA A 369 12.07 -11.71 -6.75
N ALA A 370 10.79 -11.92 -6.44
CA ALA A 370 9.77 -12.27 -7.43
C ALA A 370 9.59 -11.16 -8.47
N MET A 371 9.44 -9.90 -8.02
CA MET A 371 9.25 -8.76 -8.91
C MET A 371 10.49 -8.49 -9.78
N ASP A 372 11.69 -8.57 -9.20
CA ASP A 372 12.95 -8.41 -9.92
C ASP A 372 13.15 -9.50 -10.99
N ARG A 373 12.83 -10.75 -10.65
CA ARG A 373 12.92 -11.87 -11.60
C ARG A 373 11.90 -11.69 -12.73
N TRP A 374 10.68 -11.29 -12.40
CA TRP A 374 9.67 -10.99 -13.41
C TRP A 374 10.14 -9.90 -14.38
N ASP A 375 10.70 -8.80 -13.89
CA ASP A 375 11.20 -7.72 -14.74
C ASP A 375 12.28 -8.21 -15.71
N LYS A 376 13.21 -9.06 -15.24
CA LYS A 376 14.32 -9.59 -16.03
C LYS A 376 13.89 -10.63 -17.06
N GLU A 377 12.99 -11.53 -16.66
CA GLU A 377 12.69 -12.74 -17.44
C GLU A 377 11.40 -12.65 -18.27
N VAL A 378 10.48 -11.75 -17.90
CA VAL A 378 9.16 -11.61 -18.55
C VAL A 378 8.98 -10.18 -19.05
N GLY A 379 9.11 -9.19 -18.17
CA GLY A 379 8.88 -7.77 -18.50
C GLY A 379 9.81 -7.23 -19.58
N ALA A 380 11.11 -7.52 -19.48
CA ALA A 380 12.14 -7.02 -20.40
C ALA A 380 11.92 -7.43 -21.86
N GLN A 381 11.20 -8.53 -22.11
CA GLN A 381 10.95 -9.04 -23.45
C GLN A 381 9.81 -8.28 -24.18
N ARG A 382 9.05 -7.43 -23.47
CA ARG A 382 7.80 -6.81 -23.95
C ARG A 382 7.73 -5.30 -23.68
N ILE A 383 8.78 -4.58 -24.06
CA ILE A 383 8.79 -3.11 -24.10
C ILE A 383 7.96 -2.66 -25.31
N LYS A 384 6.99 -1.77 -25.08
CA LYS A 384 6.21 -1.16 -26.17
C LYS A 384 7.17 -0.47 -27.13
N LYS A 385 7.27 -0.98 -28.37
CA LYS A 385 8.00 -0.27 -29.44
C LYS A 385 7.14 0.93 -29.83
N PHE A 386 7.65 2.13 -29.58
CA PHE A 386 6.99 3.39 -29.94
C PHE A 386 6.99 3.61 -31.44
#